data_AF-B6QIM5-F1
#
_entry.id   AF-B6QIM5-F1
#
_cell.length_a   1.000
_cell.length_b   1.000
_cell.length_c   1.000
_cell.angle_alpha   90.00
_cell.angle_beta   90.00
_cell.angle_gamma   90.00
#
_symmetry.space_group_name_H-M   'P 1'
#
loop_
_entity.id
_entity.type
_entity.pdbx_description
1 polymer ?
#
loop_
_entity_poly.entity_id
_entity_poly.type
_entity_poly.pdbx_seq_one_letter_code
_entity_poly.pdbx_strand_id
1 'polypeptide(L)'
;MDALNAEILTPPPTSSGDPIAILLNTSLLIQTAAKLFFQATLRSLNPQTPQARSLITEIIGYTQQLSPTHLRSAHLWSLFVGAVYSTGDDDERVWFLDQFDILEKKSQGLVARGVLTRVKEIVDNVWKRRDLDCDVIGVWESQGDRIGDWEKYVQPLSEGLSLG
;
A
#
# COMPACT_ATOMS: atom_id res chain seq x y z
N MET A 1 23.62 52.77 -22.18
CA MET A 1 24.06 51.40 -21.87
C MET A 1 23.17 50.94 -20.72
N ASP A 2 21.91 50.60 -21.04
CA ASP A 2 20.93 50.15 -20.06
C ASP A 2 21.02 48.64 -19.94
N ALA A 3 21.34 48.16 -18.73
CA ALA A 3 21.39 46.76 -18.42
C ALA A 3 19.96 46.23 -18.25
N LEU A 4 19.59 45.29 -19.13
CA LEU A 4 18.37 44.49 -19.04
C LEU A 4 18.39 43.68 -17.74
N ASN A 5 17.53 44.04 -16.79
CA ASN A 5 17.23 43.21 -15.62
C ASN A 5 16.55 41.93 -16.11
N ALA A 6 17.26 40.80 -16.00
CA ALA A 6 16.69 39.48 -16.18
C ALA A 6 15.80 39.19 -14.98
N GLU A 7 14.49 39.35 -15.15
CA GLU A 7 13.49 38.92 -14.20
C GLU A 7 13.51 37.38 -14.16
N ILE A 8 14.17 36.84 -13.13
CA ILE A 8 14.22 35.40 -12.87
C ILE A 8 12.80 34.97 -12.48
N LEU A 9 12.06 34.45 -13.45
CA LEU A 9 10.82 33.71 -13.25
C LEU A 9 11.11 32.50 -12.35
N THR A 10 10.90 32.68 -11.05
CA THR A 10 10.86 31.57 -10.11
C THR A 10 9.59 30.76 -10.41
N PRO A 11 9.69 29.44 -10.66
CA PRO A 11 8.51 28.62 -10.87
C PRO A 11 7.65 28.66 -9.59
N PRO A 12 6.32 28.74 -9.71
CA PRO A 12 5.44 28.81 -8.56
C PRO A 12 5.65 27.60 -7.66
N PRO A 13 5.56 27.75 -6.33
CA PRO A 13 5.59 26.62 -5.42
C PRO A 13 4.45 25.67 -5.79
N THR A 14 4.79 24.43 -6.14
CA THR A 14 3.84 23.36 -6.40
C THR A 14 3.00 23.15 -5.14
N SER A 15 1.80 23.72 -5.13
CA SER A 15 0.86 23.53 -4.03
C SER A 15 0.44 22.07 -3.98
N SER A 16 0.21 21.54 -2.77
CA SER A 16 -0.28 20.19 -2.48
C SER A 16 -1.66 19.85 -3.08
N GLY A 17 -2.23 20.74 -3.90
CA GLY A 17 -3.47 20.54 -4.64
C GLY A 17 -3.33 20.61 -6.15
N ASP A 18 -2.11 20.58 -6.72
CA ASP A 18 -1.91 20.55 -8.17
C ASP A 18 -2.56 19.27 -8.76
N PRO A 19 -3.57 19.39 -9.65
CA PRO A 19 -4.22 18.24 -10.28
C PRO A 19 -3.26 17.30 -11.00
N ILE A 20 -2.18 17.83 -11.59
CA ILE A 20 -1.18 17.03 -12.29
C ILE A 20 -0.41 16.16 -11.28
N ALA A 21 -0.03 16.74 -10.14
CA ALA A 21 0.64 16.01 -9.07
C ALA A 21 -0.26 14.92 -8.46
N ILE A 22 -1.56 15.20 -8.29
CA ILE A 22 -2.52 14.21 -7.77
C ILE A 22 -2.63 13.02 -8.74
N LEU A 23 -2.79 13.29 -10.04
CA LEU A 23 -2.88 12.26 -11.07
C LEU A 23 -1.59 11.44 -11.14
N LEU A 24 -0.44 12.11 -11.11
CA LEU A 24 0.87 11.45 -11.10
C LEU A 24 1.00 10.51 -9.90
N ASN A 25 0.78 10.99 -8.67
CA ASN A 25 0.87 10.16 -7.46
C ASN A 25 -0.14 9.02 -7.44
N THR A 26 -1.35 9.25 -7.96
CA THR A 26 -2.36 8.19 -8.12
C THR A 26 -1.86 7.09 -9.06
N SER A 27 -1.34 7.47 -10.23
CA SER A 27 -0.82 6.52 -11.22
C SER A 27 0.37 5.73 -10.70
N LEU A 28 1.32 6.40 -10.02
CA LEU A 28 2.49 5.77 -9.43
C LEU A 28 2.10 4.80 -8.32
N LEU A 29 1.16 5.19 -7.45
CA LEU A 29 0.64 4.31 -6.40
C LEU A 29 0.03 3.03 -6.98
N ILE A 30 -0.84 3.14 -7.98
CA ILE A 30 -1.47 1.98 -8.63
C ILE A 30 -0.42 1.11 -9.33
N GLN A 31 0.51 1.72 -10.06
CA GLN A 31 1.56 1.01 -10.77
C GLN A 31 2.48 0.24 -9.82
N THR A 32 2.94 0.88 -8.74
CA THR A 32 3.83 0.27 -7.76
C THR A 32 3.12 -0.86 -7.01
N ALA A 33 1.85 -0.68 -6.62
CA ALA A 33 1.05 -1.75 -6.03
C ALA A 33 0.88 -2.94 -6.99
N ALA A 34 0.60 -2.68 -8.28
CA ALA A 34 0.50 -3.74 -9.27
C ALA A 34 1.82 -4.50 -9.45
N LYS A 35 2.95 -3.79 -9.49
CA LYS A 35 4.27 -4.40 -9.55
C LYS A 35 4.52 -5.30 -8.34
N LEU A 36 4.24 -4.81 -7.13
CA LEU A 36 4.36 -5.60 -5.90
C LEU A 36 3.48 -6.84 -5.94
N PHE A 37 2.21 -6.69 -6.31
CA PHE A 37 1.26 -7.79 -6.44
C PHE A 37 1.71 -8.86 -7.44
N PHE A 38 2.17 -8.48 -8.63
CA PHE A 38 2.62 -9.46 -9.62
C PHE A 38 3.91 -10.16 -9.20
N GLN A 39 4.82 -9.45 -8.54
CA GLN A 39 6.03 -10.08 -8.00
C GLN A 39 5.70 -11.02 -6.84
N ALA A 40 4.74 -10.65 -5.99
CA ALA A 40 4.22 -11.50 -4.93
C ALA A 40 3.59 -12.79 -5.46
N THR A 41 2.69 -12.68 -6.44
CA THR A 41 1.86 -13.80 -6.90
C THR A 41 2.53 -14.68 -7.94
N LEU A 42 3.37 -14.12 -8.82
CA LEU A 42 3.98 -14.89 -9.92
C LEU A 42 5.42 -15.32 -9.64
N ARG A 43 6.11 -14.66 -8.71
CA ARG A 43 7.52 -14.90 -8.41
C ARG A 43 7.78 -15.22 -6.94
N SER A 44 6.72 -15.36 -6.14
CA SER A 44 6.80 -15.63 -4.70
C SER A 44 7.76 -14.66 -3.99
N LEU A 45 7.68 -13.37 -4.32
CA LEU A 45 8.54 -12.35 -3.72
C LEU A 45 8.40 -12.37 -2.20
N ASN A 46 9.50 -12.58 -1.49
CA ASN A 46 9.53 -12.55 -0.04
C ASN A 46 9.41 -11.09 0.46
N PRO A 47 8.46 -10.79 1.37
CA PRO A 47 8.23 -9.44 1.88
C PRO A 47 9.43 -8.79 2.59
N GLN A 48 10.35 -9.58 3.15
CA GLN A 48 11.55 -9.09 3.86
C GLN A 48 12.69 -8.71 2.91
N THR A 49 12.55 -8.97 1.60
CA THR A 49 13.59 -8.62 0.63
C THR A 49 13.68 -7.10 0.47
N PRO A 50 14.89 -6.54 0.24
CA PRO A 50 15.05 -5.10 0.01
C PRO A 50 14.18 -4.56 -1.14
N GLN A 51 13.93 -5.40 -2.15
CA GLN A 51 13.04 -5.07 -3.25
C GLN A 51 11.59 -4.86 -2.80
N ALA A 52 11.03 -5.79 -2.02
CA ALA A 52 9.69 -5.65 -1.47
C ALA A 52 9.59 -4.41 -0.55
N ARG A 53 10.57 -4.24 0.34
CA ARG A 53 10.65 -3.06 1.23
C ARG A 53 10.69 -1.75 0.46
N SER A 54 11.47 -1.67 -0.63
CA SER A 54 11.53 -0.48 -1.49
C SER A 54 10.17 -0.13 -2.10
N LEU A 55 9.44 -1.14 -2.61
CA LEU A 55 8.12 -0.92 -3.20
C LEU A 55 7.08 -0.49 -2.17
N ILE A 56 7.15 -1.03 -0.95
CA ILE A 56 6.28 -0.62 0.16
C ILE A 56 6.57 0.84 0.55
N THR A 57 7.85 1.22 0.67
CA THR A 57 8.24 2.61 0.93
C THR A 57 7.74 3.57 -0.15
N GLU A 58 7.81 3.19 -1.43
CA GLU A 58 7.24 3.96 -2.53
C GLU A 58 5.71 4.11 -2.40
N ILE A 59 4.99 3.02 -2.12
CA ILE A 59 3.54 3.03 -1.88
C ILE A 59 3.18 4.00 -0.75
N ILE A 60 3.92 3.96 0.35
CA ILE A 60 3.75 4.88 1.48
C ILE A 60 3.98 6.32 1.01
N GLY A 61 5.10 6.58 0.33
CA GLY A 61 5.45 7.91 -0.17
C GLY A 61 4.39 8.51 -1.08
N TYR A 62 3.90 7.77 -2.08
CA TYR A 62 2.84 8.25 -2.98
C TYR A 62 1.50 8.43 -2.25
N THR A 63 1.19 7.56 -1.29
CA THR A 63 -0.02 7.71 -0.47
C THR A 63 0.04 8.95 0.41
N GLN A 64 1.21 9.28 0.99
CA GLN A 64 1.39 10.49 1.79
C GLN A 64 1.13 11.77 0.99
N GLN A 65 1.43 11.77 -0.32
CA GLN A 65 1.10 12.90 -1.20
C GLN A 65 -0.41 13.05 -1.45
N LEU A 66 -1.17 11.95 -1.30
CA LEU A 66 -2.62 11.93 -1.51
C LEU A 66 -3.41 12.08 -0.20
N SER A 67 -2.82 11.66 0.92
CA SER A 67 -3.48 11.62 2.23
C SER A 67 -3.41 12.97 2.95
N PRO A 68 -4.46 13.36 3.71
CA PRO A 68 -5.77 12.72 3.75
C PRO A 68 -6.64 13.15 2.57
N THR A 69 -6.40 14.32 1.97
CA THR A 69 -7.37 15.09 1.18
C THR A 69 -7.81 14.43 -0.11
N HIS A 70 -6.91 13.77 -0.83
CA HIS A 70 -7.12 13.17 -2.16
C HIS A 70 -7.20 11.64 -2.14
N LEU A 71 -7.03 11.02 -0.96
CA LEU A 71 -7.28 9.58 -0.79
C LEU A 71 -8.77 9.25 -0.98
N ARG A 72 -9.05 8.25 -1.80
CA ARG A 72 -10.39 7.83 -2.27
C ARG A 72 -10.47 6.31 -2.39
N SER A 73 -11.68 5.77 -2.49
CA SER A 73 -11.92 4.33 -2.69
C SER A 73 -11.13 3.72 -3.85
N ALA A 74 -10.87 4.47 -4.92
CA ALA A 74 -10.04 4.01 -6.05
C ALA A 74 -8.61 3.59 -5.66
N HIS A 75 -8.11 4.04 -4.50
CA HIS A 75 -6.78 3.68 -3.99
C HIS A 75 -6.82 2.49 -3.02
N LEU A 76 -8.00 2.00 -2.66
CA LEU A 76 -8.19 0.97 -1.64
C LEU A 76 -7.40 -0.30 -1.97
N TRP A 77 -7.50 -0.77 -3.21
CA TRP A 77 -6.75 -1.95 -3.65
C TRP A 77 -5.23 -1.75 -3.51
N SER A 78 -4.70 -0.60 -3.91
CA SER A 78 -3.27 -0.31 -3.81
C SER A 78 -2.78 -0.28 -2.36
N LEU A 79 -3.58 0.32 -1.47
CA LEU A 79 -3.30 0.32 -0.03
C LEU A 79 -3.37 -1.08 0.56
N PHE A 80 -4.37 -1.87 0.16
CA PHE A 80 -4.51 -3.26 0.60
C PHE A 80 -3.27 -4.08 0.21
N VAL A 81 -2.83 -4.01 -1.04
CA VAL A 81 -1.62 -4.72 -1.50
C VAL A 81 -0.40 -4.31 -0.68
N GLY A 82 -0.19 -3.01 -0.48
CA GLY A 82 0.91 -2.49 0.34
C GLY A 82 0.85 -2.98 1.79
N ALA A 83 -0.33 -2.91 2.41
CA ALA A 83 -0.54 -3.32 3.79
C ALA A 83 -0.32 -4.81 3.98
N VAL A 84 -0.87 -5.66 3.11
CA VAL A 84 -0.68 -7.11 3.16
C VAL A 84 0.80 -7.50 3.10
N TYR A 85 1.59 -6.78 2.29
CA TYR A 85 3.02 -7.02 2.16
C TYR A 85 3.88 -6.26 3.17
N SER A 86 3.27 -5.40 3.99
CA SER A 86 3.95 -4.73 5.09
C SER A 86 4.51 -5.75 6.07
N THR A 87 5.80 -5.60 6.35
CA THR A 87 6.55 -6.39 7.33
C THR A 87 7.45 -5.54 8.22
N GLY A 88 7.33 -4.21 8.11
CA GLY A 88 8.03 -3.30 9.01
C GLY A 88 7.52 -3.46 10.43
N ASP A 89 8.24 -2.85 11.37
CA ASP A 89 7.82 -2.69 12.75
C ASP A 89 6.37 -2.18 12.84
N ASP A 90 5.79 -2.24 14.04
CA ASP A 90 4.39 -1.89 14.31
C ASP A 90 3.97 -0.53 13.73
N ASP A 91 4.89 0.44 13.61
CA ASP A 91 4.65 1.75 13.02
C ASP A 91 4.16 1.69 11.56
N GLU A 92 4.74 0.83 10.73
CA GLU A 92 4.34 0.70 9.32
C GLU A 92 2.92 0.12 9.20
N ARG A 93 2.64 -0.90 10.02
CA ARG A 93 1.34 -1.56 10.09
C ARG A 93 0.26 -0.61 10.59
N VAL A 94 0.53 0.11 11.68
CA VAL A 94 -0.35 1.15 12.23
C VAL A 94 -0.60 2.24 11.18
N TRP A 95 0.42 2.68 10.45
CA TRP A 95 0.25 3.69 9.42
C TRP A 95 -0.72 3.25 8.30
N PHE A 96 -0.67 1.98 7.86
CA PHE A 96 -1.63 1.46 6.86
C PHE A 96 -3.06 1.39 7.43
N LEU A 97 -3.21 0.98 8.70
CA LEU A 97 -4.52 0.97 9.37
C LEU A 97 -5.12 2.39 9.44
N ASP A 98 -4.31 3.40 9.74
CA ASP A 98 -4.73 4.80 9.74
C ASP A 98 -5.21 5.26 8.34
N GLN A 99 -4.60 4.77 7.26
CA GLN A 99 -5.07 5.11 5.90
C GLN A 99 -6.44 4.50 5.60
N PHE A 100 -6.72 3.29 6.08
CA PHE A 100 -8.05 2.69 5.96
C PHE A 100 -9.09 3.44 6.81
N ASP A 101 -8.72 3.92 8.01
CA ASP A 101 -9.56 4.79 8.83
C ASP A 101 -9.90 6.11 8.12
N ILE A 102 -8.92 6.72 7.45
CA ILE A 102 -9.12 7.94 6.66
C ILE A 102 -10.13 7.68 5.54
N LEU A 103 -10.00 6.55 4.83
CA LEU A 103 -10.95 6.14 3.80
C LEU A 103 -12.35 5.88 4.39
N GLU A 104 -12.44 5.27 5.56
CA GLU A 104 -13.70 4.94 6.22
C GLU A 104 -14.46 6.19 6.65
N LYS A 105 -13.76 7.14 7.26
CA LYS A 105 -14.32 8.44 7.66
C LYS A 105 -14.85 9.24 6.47
N LYS A 106 -14.21 9.11 5.31
CA LYS A 106 -14.63 9.76 4.06
C LYS A 106 -15.74 9.00 3.32
N SER A 107 -15.93 7.72 3.63
CA SER A 107 -16.97 6.91 3.04
C SER A 107 -18.34 7.24 3.65
N GLN A 108 -19.24 7.72 2.81
CA GLN A 108 -20.63 7.99 3.20
C GLN A 108 -21.54 6.74 3.11
N GLY A 109 -21.07 5.65 2.48
CA GLY A 109 -21.87 4.45 2.26
C GLY A 109 -21.57 3.33 3.27
N LEU A 110 -22.61 2.74 3.87
CA LEU A 110 -22.49 1.60 4.80
C LEU A 110 -21.76 0.41 4.17
N VAL A 111 -22.04 0.12 2.89
CA VAL A 111 -21.39 -0.97 2.14
C VAL A 111 -19.87 -0.75 2.07
N ALA A 112 -19.44 0.46 1.76
CA ALA A 112 -18.02 0.78 1.68
C ALA A 112 -17.32 0.75 3.05
N ARG A 113 -18.04 1.03 4.15
CA ARG A 113 -17.51 0.78 5.51
C ARG A 113 -17.33 -0.70 5.79
N GLY A 114 -18.32 -1.53 5.45
CA GLY A 114 -18.22 -2.99 5.61
C GLY A 114 -17.05 -3.59 4.81
N VAL A 115 -16.80 -3.11 3.60
CA VAL A 115 -15.61 -3.50 2.80
C VAL A 115 -14.32 -3.10 3.51
N LEU A 116 -14.22 -1.89 4.06
CA LEU A 116 -13.04 -1.42 4.79
C LEU A 116 -12.80 -2.20 6.10
N THR A 117 -13.85 -2.52 6.85
CA THR A 117 -13.76 -3.40 8.02
C THR A 117 -13.19 -4.76 7.63
N ARG A 118 -13.75 -5.38 6.59
CA ARG A 118 -13.26 -6.66 6.08
C ARG A 118 -11.82 -6.59 5.58
N VAL A 119 -11.43 -5.51 4.91
CA VAL A 119 -10.04 -5.27 4.49
C VAL A 119 -9.08 -5.27 5.67
N LYS A 120 -9.40 -4.51 6.72
CA LYS A 120 -8.57 -4.44 7.94
C LYS A 120 -8.45 -5.80 8.60
N GLU A 121 -9.55 -6.55 8.71
CA GLU A 121 -9.56 -7.90 9.26
C GLU A 121 -8.67 -8.86 8.46
N ILE A 122 -8.70 -8.80 7.13
CA ILE A 122 -7.85 -9.65 6.29
C ILE A 122 -6.39 -9.30 6.50
N VAL A 123 -6.05 -8.01 6.46
CA VAL A 123 -4.67 -7.52 6.66
C VAL A 123 -4.12 -7.97 8.01
N ASP A 124 -4.89 -7.76 9.09
CA ASP A 124 -4.52 -8.16 10.45
C ASP A 124 -4.34 -9.69 10.57
N ASN A 125 -5.22 -10.49 9.97
CA ASN A 125 -5.08 -11.94 9.95
C ASN A 125 -3.84 -12.41 9.17
N VAL A 126 -3.52 -11.75 8.04
CA VAL A 126 -2.31 -12.05 7.27
C VAL A 126 -1.07 -11.78 8.10
N TRP A 127 -0.98 -10.63 8.76
CA TRP A 127 0.14 -10.29 9.64
C TRP A 127 0.30 -11.31 10.77
N LYS A 128 -0.80 -11.60 11.49
CA LYS A 128 -0.78 -12.59 12.59
C LYS A 128 -0.31 -13.97 12.14
N ARG A 129 -0.83 -14.48 11.00
CA ARG A 129 -0.41 -15.80 10.48
C ARG A 129 1.05 -15.81 10.05
N ARG A 130 1.52 -14.74 9.40
CA ARG A 130 2.92 -14.62 8.99
C ARG A 130 3.86 -14.57 10.19
N ASP A 131 3.50 -13.79 11.23
CA ASP A 131 4.31 -13.66 12.44
C ASP A 131 4.39 -15.00 13.20
N LEU A 132 3.27 -15.71 13.33
CA LEU A 132 3.24 -17.06 13.94
C LEU A 132 4.10 -18.06 13.17
N ASP A 133 4.07 -18.05 11.84
CA ASP A 133 4.88 -18.96 11.03
C ASP A 133 6.37 -18.60 11.10
N CYS A 134 6.73 -17.31 11.20
CA CYS A 134 8.12 -16.89 11.45
C CYS A 134 8.65 -17.40 12.80
N ASP A 135 7.83 -17.41 13.86
CA ASP A 135 8.21 -17.94 15.17
C ASP A 135 8.40 -19.47 15.17
N VAL A 136 7.62 -20.19 14.34
CA VAL A 136 7.63 -21.66 14.25
C VAL A 136 8.78 -22.18 13.36
N ILE A 137 9.13 -21.46 12.30
CA ILE A 137 10.17 -21.87 11.32
C ILE A 137 11.59 -21.78 11.90
N GLY A 138 11.78 -21.19 13.08
CA GLY A 138 13.05 -21.27 13.83
C GLY A 138 13.49 -22.69 14.22
N VAL A 139 12.62 -23.71 14.05
CA VAL A 139 12.95 -25.09 14.44
C VAL A 139 13.07 -26.04 13.23
N TRP A 140 12.19 -25.98 12.22
CA TRP A 140 12.17 -26.98 11.14
C TRP A 140 12.25 -26.31 9.75
N GLU A 141 13.46 -26.19 9.19
CA GLU A 141 13.62 -26.01 7.76
C GLU A 141 12.90 -27.16 7.04
N SER A 142 11.76 -26.86 6.42
CA SER A 142 11.13 -27.75 5.45
C SER A 142 11.01 -27.00 4.13
N GLN A 143 12.12 -27.09 3.41
CA GLN A 143 12.23 -27.41 1.99
C GLN A 143 10.95 -28.09 1.43
N GLY A 144 9.88 -27.33 1.18
CA GLY A 144 8.60 -27.93 0.82
C GLY A 144 7.51 -26.99 0.33
N ASP A 145 7.40 -25.77 0.87
CA ASP A 145 6.27 -24.91 0.52
C ASP A 145 6.63 -23.96 -0.63
N ARG A 146 6.34 -24.38 -1.87
CA ARG A 146 6.46 -23.52 -3.08
C ARG A 146 5.34 -22.48 -3.17
N ILE A 147 4.44 -22.46 -2.19
CA ILE A 147 3.28 -21.58 -2.12
C ILE A 147 3.76 -20.22 -1.60
N GLY A 148 3.57 -19.17 -2.39
CA GLY A 148 3.95 -17.81 -1.99
C GLY A 148 3.06 -17.27 -0.87
N ASP A 149 3.56 -16.33 -0.07
CA ASP A 149 2.83 -15.65 1.02
C ASP A 149 1.43 -15.19 0.61
N TRP A 150 1.28 -14.71 -0.63
CA TRP A 150 -0.01 -14.27 -1.14
C TRP A 150 -1.02 -15.42 -1.25
N GLU A 151 -0.62 -16.52 -1.88
CA GLU A 151 -1.47 -17.70 -2.06
C GLU A 151 -1.76 -18.36 -0.70
N LYS A 152 -0.78 -18.37 0.22
CA LYS A 152 -0.91 -18.97 1.54
C LYS A 152 -1.82 -18.19 2.49
N TYR A 153 -1.62 -16.88 2.61
CA TYR A 153 -2.29 -16.08 3.65
C TYR A 153 -3.41 -15.19 3.12
N VAL A 154 -3.30 -14.70 1.89
CA VAL A 154 -4.14 -13.60 1.39
C VAL A 154 -5.30 -14.11 0.56
N GLN A 155 -5.03 -15.02 -0.38
CA GLN A 155 -6.04 -15.57 -1.27
C GLN A 155 -7.22 -16.23 -0.53
N PRO A 156 -7.01 -17.07 0.51
CA PRO A 156 -8.13 -17.71 1.22
C PRO A 156 -9.05 -16.74 1.97
N LEU A 157 -8.54 -15.55 2.32
CA LEU A 157 -9.27 -14.55 3.09
C LEU A 157 -9.95 -13.50 2.19
N SER A 158 -9.45 -13.32 0.97
CA SER A 158 -9.90 -12.31 0.01
C SER A 158 -10.97 -12.80 -0.97
N GLU A 159 -11.39 -14.07 -0.90
CA GLU A 159 -12.48 -14.58 -1.73
C GLU A 159 -13.78 -13.77 -1.56
N GLY A 160 -14.32 -13.26 -2.66
CA GLY A 160 -15.53 -12.43 -2.68
C GLY A 160 -15.35 -10.98 -2.20
N LEU A 161 -14.11 -10.51 -2.04
CA LEU A 161 -13.81 -9.11 -1.73
C LEU A 161 -13.65 -8.30 -3.02
N SER A 162 -14.46 -7.25 -3.21
CA SER A 162 -14.28 -6.25 -4.28
C SER A 162 -13.60 -5.02 -3.72
N LEU A 163 -12.38 -4.73 -4.18
CA LEU A 163 -11.54 -3.60 -3.71
C LEU A 163 -11.48 -2.42 -4.67
N GLY A 164 -12.37 -2.45 -5.66
CA GLY A 164 -12.63 -1.46 -6.70
C GLY A 164 -13.91 -1.85 -7.40
#